data_AF-D8DYZ9-F1
#
_entry.id   AF-D8DYZ9-F1
#
_cell.length_a   1.000
_cell.length_b   1.000
_cell.length_c   1.000
_cell.angle_alpha   90.00
_cell.angle_beta   90.00
_cell.angle_gamma   90.00
#
_symmetry.space_group_name_H-M   'P 1'
#
loop_
_entity.id
_entity.type
_entity.pdbx_description
1 polymer ?
#
loop_
_entity_poly.entity_id
_entity_poly.type
_entity_poly.pdbx_seq_one_letter_code
_entity_poly.pdbx_strand_id
1 'polypeptide(L)'
;MEKRFKNIKEFVHNVEDMLSYYINNLNLFPSNAKLLVQPEIGVSVIDDPAQSIGCDHYNLRDFLKRSINGGMIPNVLAIESMALRYYSK
;
A
#
# COMPACT_ATOMS: atom_id res chain seq x y z
N MET A 1 -0.83 -2.56 -21.95
CA MET A 1 -0.07 -1.79 -20.94
C MET A 1 0.62 -2.80 -20.04
N GLU A 2 1.92 -2.69 -19.81
CA GLU A 2 2.67 -3.60 -18.93
C GLU A 2 2.64 -3.06 -17.50
N LYS A 3 2.46 -3.93 -16.51
CA LYS A 3 2.53 -3.53 -15.09
C LYS A 3 3.97 -3.19 -14.72
N ARG A 4 4.14 -2.19 -13.85
CA ARG A 4 5.43 -1.78 -13.29
C ARG A 4 6.13 -2.94 -12.55
N PHE A 5 5.38 -3.67 -11.73
CA PHE A 5 5.88 -4.86 -11.03
C PHE A 5 5.40 -6.12 -11.73
N LYS A 6 6.36 -6.97 -12.10
CA LYS A 6 6.11 -8.15 -12.94
C LYS A 6 5.61 -9.34 -12.13
N ASN A 7 5.84 -9.33 -10.83
CA ASN A 7 5.40 -10.36 -9.92
C ASN A 7 4.82 -9.79 -8.62
N ILE A 8 4.07 -10.63 -7.92
CA ILE A 8 3.41 -10.28 -6.66
C ILE A 8 4.42 -9.88 -5.57
N LYS A 9 5.61 -10.49 -5.54
CA LYS A 9 6.61 -10.23 -4.50
C LYS A 9 7.17 -8.81 -4.59
N GLU A 10 7.48 -8.35 -5.80
CA GLU A 10 7.94 -6.98 -6.05
C GLU A 10 6.89 -5.94 -5.64
N PHE A 11 5.62 -6.19 -5.98
CA PHE A 11 4.52 -5.30 -5.58
C PHE A 11 4.35 -5.26 -4.06
N VAL A 12 4.38 -6.43 -3.39
CA VAL A 12 4.27 -6.53 -1.94
C VAL A 12 5.41 -5.78 -1.25
N HIS A 13 6.65 -5.97 -1.70
CA HIS A 13 7.81 -5.30 -1.14
C HIS A 13 7.72 -3.77 -1.32
N ASN A 14 7.26 -3.31 -2.48
CA ASN A 14 7.05 -1.88 -2.72
C ASN A 14 6.02 -1.26 -1.76
N VAL A 15 4.90 -1.94 -1.53
CA VAL A 15 3.87 -1.46 -0.59
C VAL A 15 4.38 -1.51 0.85
N GLU A 16 5.14 -2.53 1.23
CA GLU A 16 5.77 -2.65 2.55
C GLU A 16 6.74 -1.49 2.82
N ASP A 17 7.62 -1.17 1.87
CA ASP A 17 8.56 -0.05 1.97
C ASP A 17 7.82 1.28 2.10
N MET A 18 6.77 1.46 1.30
CA MET A 18 5.97 2.69 1.31
C MET A 18 5.22 2.88 2.63
N LEU A 19 4.67 1.80 3.20
CA LEU A 19 4.05 1.83 4.52
C LEU A 19 5.08 2.09 5.63
N SER A 20 6.28 1.51 5.52
CA SER A 20 7.38 1.77 6.45
C SER A 20 7.79 3.25 6.40
N TYR A 21 7.89 3.82 5.21
CA TYR A 21 8.16 5.25 5.04
C TYR A 21 7.04 6.12 5.63
N TYR A 22 5.77 5.77 5.40
CA TYR A 22 4.62 6.45 6.00
C TYR A 22 4.65 6.45 7.53
N ILE A 23 4.86 5.29 8.16
CA ILE A 23 4.91 5.14 9.62
C ILE A 23 6.00 6.06 10.23
N ASN A 24 7.15 6.15 9.57
CA ASN A 24 8.28 6.93 10.06
C ASN A 24 8.18 8.44 9.76
N ASN A 25 7.24 8.85 8.89
CA ASN A 25 7.15 10.22 8.39
C ASN A 25 5.70 10.73 8.36
N LEU A 26 4.87 10.38 9.36
CA LEU A 26 3.43 10.70 9.38
C LEU A 26 3.09 12.17 9.10
N ASN A 27 3.96 13.09 9.53
CA ASN A 27 3.80 14.54 9.34
C ASN A 27 3.97 15.01 7.88
N LEU A 28 4.52 14.16 7.00
CA LEU A 28 4.69 14.45 5.57
C LEU A 28 3.47 14.07 4.74
N PHE A 29 2.47 13.40 5.34
CA PHE A 29 1.31 12.88 4.63
C PHE A 29 0.02 13.63 4.99
N PRO A 30 -0.95 13.71 4.05
CA PRO A 30 -2.28 14.25 4.33
C PRO A 30 -2.98 13.53 5.49
N SER A 31 -3.81 14.25 6.25
CA SER A 31 -4.56 13.68 7.37
C SER A 31 -5.58 12.59 6.96
N ASN A 32 -6.05 12.65 5.71
CA ASN A 32 -6.97 11.70 5.10
C ASN A 32 -6.27 10.72 4.14
N ALA A 33 -4.94 10.60 4.22
CA ALA A 33 -4.16 9.77 3.33
C ALA A 33 -4.66 8.32 3.29
N LYS A 34 -4.70 7.76 2.09
CA LYS A 34 -5.08 6.37 1.82
C LYS A 34 -3.99 5.67 1.04
N LEU A 35 -3.97 4.35 1.11
CA LEU A 35 -3.23 3.56 0.12
C LEU A 35 -4.07 3.51 -1.15
N LEU A 36 -3.53 4.09 -2.22
CA LEU A 36 -4.15 4.15 -3.53
C LEU A 36 -3.40 3.18 -4.44
N VAL A 37 -4.12 2.28 -5.11
CA VAL A 37 -3.54 1.31 -6.03
C VAL A 37 -4.16 1.48 -7.40
N GLN A 38 -3.32 1.54 -8.44
CA GLN A 38 -3.75 1.48 -9.83
C GLN A 38 -3.40 0.09 -10.40
N PRO A 39 -4.36 -0.86 -10.42
CA PRO A 39 -4.07 -2.27 -10.72
C PRO A 39 -3.56 -2.52 -12.14
N GLU A 40 -4.01 -1.72 -13.09
CA GLU A 40 -3.69 -1.85 -14.53
C GLU A 40 -2.21 -1.63 -14.79
N ILE A 41 -1.57 -0.76 -14.00
CA ILE A 41 -0.16 -0.42 -14.12
C ILE A 41 0.68 -0.93 -12.94
N GLY A 42 0.04 -1.55 -11.93
CA GLY A 42 0.72 -2.07 -10.74
C GLY A 42 1.45 -0.99 -9.95
N VAL A 43 0.90 0.22 -9.87
CA VAL A 43 1.47 1.33 -9.10
C VAL A 43 0.65 1.53 -7.84
N SER A 44 1.33 1.88 -6.75
CA SER A 44 0.68 2.29 -5.50
C SER A 44 1.31 3.55 -4.95
N VAL A 45 0.49 4.39 -4.31
CA VAL A 45 0.91 5.64 -3.65
C VAL A 45 0.12 5.82 -2.34
N ILE A 46 0.66 6.63 -1.43
CA ILE A 46 -0.06 7.09 -0.23
C ILE A 46 -0.32 8.57 -0.39
N ASP A 47 -1.58 8.95 -0.59
CA ASP A 47 -1.97 10.34 -0.87
C ASP A 47 -3.43 10.61 -0.49
N ASP A 48 -3.86 11.86 -0.65
CA ASP A 48 -5.26 12.28 -0.55
C ASP A 48 -6.09 11.63 -1.67
N PRO A 49 -7.15 10.86 -1.35
CA PRO A 49 -8.00 10.24 -2.37
C PRO A 49 -8.84 11.22 -3.19
N ALA A 50 -8.94 12.51 -2.81
CA ALA A 50 -9.84 13.48 -3.45
C ALA A 50 -9.55 13.70 -4.94
N GLN A 51 -8.31 13.52 -5.38
CA GLN A 51 -7.91 13.71 -6.78
C GLN A 51 -7.57 12.40 -7.51
N SER A 52 -7.84 11.24 -6.89
CA SER A 52 -7.45 9.95 -7.43
C SER A 52 -8.64 9.25 -8.08
N ILE A 53 -8.75 9.37 -9.41
CA ILE A 53 -9.80 8.74 -10.22
C ILE A 53 -9.30 7.40 -10.76
N GLY A 54 -10.08 6.34 -10.58
CA GLY A 54 -9.76 5.02 -11.13
C GLY A 54 -8.75 4.21 -10.32
N CYS A 55 -8.44 4.62 -9.09
CA CYS A 55 -7.63 3.86 -8.14
C CYS A 55 -8.51 3.08 -7.17
N ASP A 56 -8.04 1.91 -6.74
CA ASP A 56 -8.58 1.24 -5.55
C ASP A 56 -8.10 1.97 -4.30
N HIS A 57 -9.03 2.23 -3.38
CA HIS A 57 -8.77 3.00 -2.16
C HIS A 57 -8.82 2.11 -0.94
N TYR A 58 -7.74 2.11 -0.15
CA TYR A 58 -7.67 1.34 1.08
C TYR A 58 -7.28 2.20 2.28
N ASN A 59 -7.81 1.85 3.46
CA ASN A 59 -7.39 2.51 4.67
C ASN A 59 -6.01 1.97 5.08
N LEU A 60 -5.09 2.88 5.40
CA LEU A 60 -3.73 2.51 5.80
C LEU A 60 -3.72 1.58 7.03
N ARG A 61 -4.67 1.77 7.96
CA ARG A 61 -4.80 0.95 9.17
C ARG A 61 -5.02 -0.54 8.88
N ASP A 62 -5.58 -0.88 7.74
CA ASP A 62 -5.84 -2.27 7.36
C ASP A 62 -4.54 -3.04 7.05
N PHE A 63 -3.44 -2.31 6.75
CA PHE A 63 -2.13 -2.87 6.43
C PHE A 63 -1.09 -2.63 7.52
N LEU A 64 -1.50 -2.23 8.72
CA LEU A 64 -0.60 -1.96 9.82
C LEU A 64 -0.92 -2.89 10.99
N LYS A 65 0.12 -3.37 11.68
CA LYS A 65 -0.01 -4.15 12.90
C LYS A 65 0.96 -3.66 13.98
N ARG A 66 0.69 -3.99 15.23
CA ARG A 66 1.65 -3.74 16.33
C ARG A 66 2.71 -4.84 16.35
N SER A 67 3.96 -4.44 16.47
CA SER A 67 5.08 -5.33 16.76
C SER A 67 5.07 -5.74 18.24
N ILE A 68 5.91 -6.72 18.59
CA ILE A 68 6.12 -7.17 19.96
C ILE A 68 6.58 -6.03 20.90
N ASN A 69 7.24 -5.01 20.35
CA ASN A 69 7.74 -3.85 21.09
C ASN A 69 6.72 -2.70 21.14
N GLY A 70 5.48 -2.92 20.68
CA GLY A 70 4.41 -1.94 20.66
C GLY A 70 4.42 -0.94 19.49
N GLY A 71 5.53 -0.86 18.73
CA GLY A 71 5.65 -0.03 17.53
C GLY A 71 4.80 -0.54 16.37
N MET A 72 4.31 0.38 15.52
CA MET A 72 3.56 0.02 14.31
C MET A 72 4.51 -0.47 13.22
N ILE A 73 4.14 -1.55 12.53
CA ILE A 73 4.87 -2.12 11.41
C ILE A 73 3.89 -2.53 10.29
N PRO A 74 4.35 -2.66 9.03
CA PRO A 74 3.52 -3.19 7.96
C PRO A 74 3.03 -4.62 8.25
N ASN A 75 1.80 -4.90 7.82
CA ASN A 75 1.18 -6.21 7.89
C ASN A 75 1.32 -6.92 6.53
N VAL A 76 2.46 -7.57 6.31
CA VAL A 76 2.78 -8.27 5.06
C VAL A 76 1.68 -9.23 4.60
N LEU A 77 1.04 -9.97 5.51
CA LEU A 77 -0.06 -10.89 5.17
C LEU A 77 -1.28 -10.16 4.56
N ALA A 78 -1.61 -8.98 5.07
CA ALA A 78 -2.70 -8.16 4.53
C ALA A 78 -2.31 -7.58 3.15
N ILE A 79 -1.05 -7.17 2.98
CA ILE A 79 -0.52 -6.65 1.71
C ILE A 79 -0.52 -7.76 0.65
N GLU A 80 -0.07 -8.97 0.98
CA GLU A 80 -0.13 -10.15 0.10
C GLU A 80 -1.56 -10.48 -0.30
N SER A 81 -2.49 -10.46 0.66
CA SER A 81 -3.91 -10.70 0.39
C SER A 81 -4.51 -9.68 -0.58
N MET A 82 -4.12 -8.42 -0.46
CA MET A 82 -4.48 -7.38 -1.42
C MET A 82 -3.83 -7.62 -2.78
N ALA A 83 -2.53 -7.90 -2.82
CA ALA A 83 -1.77 -8.10 -4.04
C ALA A 83 -2.29 -9.30 -4.86
N LEU A 84 -2.75 -10.36 -4.19
CA LEU A 84 -3.37 -11.52 -4.85
C LEU A 84 -4.55 -11.10 -5.72
N ARG A 85 -5.35 -10.10 -5.34
CA ARG A 85 -6.48 -9.62 -6.16
C ARG A 85 -6.07 -9.13 -7.56
N TYR A 86 -4.80 -8.71 -7.71
CA TYR A 86 -4.28 -8.14 -8.94
C TYR A 86 -3.42 -9.10 -9.75
N TYR A 87 -2.82 -10.10 -9.11
CA TYR A 87 -1.80 -10.97 -9.69
C TYR A 87 -2.21 -12.45 -9.76
N SER A 88 -3.36 -12.84 -9.20
CA SER A 88 -3.89 -14.22 -9.29
C SER A 88 -4.80 -14.48 -10.50
N LYS A 89 -4.89 -13.54 -11.44
CA LYS A 89 -5.65 -13.68 -12.69
C LYS A 89 -4.81 -14.24 -13.83
#